data_AF-A0A545SZ12-F1
#
_entry.id   AF-A0A545SZ12-F1
#
_cell.length_a   1.000
_cell.length_b   1.000
_cell.length_c   1.000
_cell.angle_alpha   90.00
_cell.angle_beta   90.00
_cell.angle_gamma   90.00
#
_symmetry.space_group_name_H-M   'P 1'
#
loop_
_entity.id
_entity.type
_entity.pdbx_description
1 polymer ?
#
loop_
_entity_poly.entity_id
_entity_poly.type
_entity_poly.pdbx_seq_one_letter_code
_entity_poly.pdbx_strand_id
1 'polypeptide(L)'
;MSVKTIDKEFWLGHIFTLVATVLGVYLAANSGFEKAVEFDLMQRERDSYYIQIALLNELKGNADAIDSWLDEFDRDENRDDMHLRKEKYRLNQFFWDTIPESSAVFEVPYPRIGQVSEFYDTAQYQLDILLSGNPFEAPKAALKLRALTKQLRTDFLSRFEQQLSDLRREIERGGVSI
;
A
#
# COMPACT_ATOMS: atom_id res chain seq x y z
N MET A 1 37.60 -58.61 -41.98
CA MET A 1 36.51 -57.93 -41.25
C MET A 1 37.16 -57.18 -40.09
N SER A 2 37.62 -55.94 -40.32
CA SER A 2 38.39 -55.19 -39.33
C SER A 2 37.44 -54.38 -38.46
N VAL A 3 37.33 -54.75 -37.18
CA VAL A 3 36.58 -53.99 -36.18
C VAL A 3 37.37 -52.71 -35.94
N LYS A 4 36.90 -51.58 -36.48
CA LYS A 4 37.41 -50.25 -36.15
C LYS A 4 37.29 -50.08 -34.64
N THR A 5 38.42 -50.08 -33.95
CA THR A 5 38.50 -49.67 -32.54
C THR A 5 38.04 -48.22 -32.49
N ILE A 6 36.90 -47.97 -31.86
CA ILE A 6 36.37 -46.62 -31.71
C ILE A 6 37.40 -45.84 -30.89
N ASP A 7 37.95 -44.77 -31.46
CA ASP A 7 39.01 -44.00 -30.82
C ASP A 7 38.49 -43.37 -29.52
N LYS A 8 39.26 -43.54 -28.44
CA LYS A 8 38.93 -43.02 -27.10
C LYS A 8 38.75 -41.51 -27.11
N GLU A 9 39.46 -40.83 -28.01
CA GLU A 9 39.41 -39.39 -28.24
C GLU A 9 38.05 -38.92 -28.77
N PHE A 10 37.42 -39.72 -29.65
CA PHE A 10 36.08 -39.43 -30.18
C PHE A 10 35.02 -39.47 -29.07
N TRP A 11 35.06 -40.49 -28.22
CA TRP A 11 34.15 -40.63 -27.07
C TRP A 11 34.37 -39.55 -26.02
N LEU A 12 35.62 -39.19 -25.73
CA LEU A 12 35.95 -38.14 -24.77
C LEU A 12 35.42 -36.77 -25.25
N GLY A 13 35.62 -36.44 -26.53
CA GLY A 13 35.11 -35.19 -27.13
C GLY A 13 33.58 -35.12 -27.12
N HIS A 14 32.89 -36.23 -27.40
CA HIS A 14 31.43 -36.28 -27.35
C HIS A 14 30.91 -36.14 -25.92
N ILE A 15 31.53 -36.78 -24.94
CA ILE A 15 31.15 -36.63 -23.52
C ILE A 15 31.34 -35.17 -23.08
N PHE A 16 32.46 -34.54 -23.42
CA PHE A 16 32.69 -33.12 -23.12
C PHE A 16 31.66 -32.20 -23.79
N THR A 17 31.30 -32.46 -25.05
CA THR A 17 30.27 -31.69 -25.77
C THR A 17 28.91 -31.86 -25.10
N LEU A 18 28.55 -33.08 -24.70
CA LEU A 18 27.28 -33.39 -24.06
C LEU A 18 27.20 -32.70 -22.69
N VAL A 19 28.27 -32.78 -21.89
CA VAL A 19 28.38 -32.09 -20.60
C VAL A 19 28.32 -30.57 -20.78
N ALA A 20 29.03 -30.01 -21.76
CA ALA A 20 29.01 -28.57 -22.04
C ALA A 20 27.61 -28.08 -22.45
N THR A 21 26.88 -28.83 -23.28
CA THR A 21 25.51 -28.49 -23.69
C THR A 21 24.55 -28.52 -22.50
N VAL A 22 24.62 -29.56 -21.66
CA VAL A 22 23.77 -29.70 -20.47
C VAL A 22 24.07 -28.59 -19.46
N LEU A 23 25.35 -28.29 -19.21
CA LEU A 23 25.76 -27.20 -18.32
C LEU A 23 25.33 -25.83 -18.85
N GLY A 24 25.45 -25.60 -20.16
CA GLY A 24 25.04 -24.34 -20.80
C GLY A 24 23.53 -24.10 -20.67
N VAL A 25 22.70 -25.13 -20.91
CA VAL A 25 21.25 -25.05 -20.74
C VAL A 25 20.88 -24.87 -19.26
N TYR A 26 21.54 -25.58 -18.35
CA TYR A 26 21.30 -25.46 -16.91
C TYR A 26 21.61 -24.06 -16.38
N LEU A 27 22.76 -23.47 -16.74
CA LEU A 27 23.11 -22.11 -16.33
C LEU A 27 22.15 -21.06 -16.89
N ALA A 28 21.78 -21.18 -18.18
CA ALA A 28 20.83 -20.27 -18.82
C ALA A 28 19.44 -20.36 -18.16
N ALA A 29 18.96 -21.56 -17.86
CA ALA A 29 17.70 -21.79 -17.18
C ALA A 29 17.72 -21.27 -15.73
N ASN A 30 18.79 -21.50 -14.98
CA ASN A 30 18.93 -21.01 -13.60
C ASN A 30 18.97 -19.48 -13.55
N SER A 31 19.73 -18.84 -14.44
CA SER A 31 19.78 -17.37 -14.54
C SER A 31 18.44 -16.78 -14.98
N GLY A 32 17.73 -17.43 -15.91
CA GLY A 32 16.40 -17.01 -16.34
C GLY A 32 15.34 -17.14 -15.25
N PHE A 33 15.39 -18.22 -14.46
CA PHE A 33 14.49 -18.43 -13.34
C PHE A 33 14.72 -17.41 -12.22
N GLU A 34 15.97 -17.18 -11.84
CA GLU A 34 16.32 -16.18 -10.82
C GLU A 34 15.84 -14.78 -11.21
N LYS A 35 16.03 -14.40 -12.49
CA LYS A 35 15.52 -13.12 -13.02
C LYS A 35 14.00 -13.04 -13.09
N ALA A 36 13.31 -14.14 -13.39
CA ALA A 36 11.85 -14.17 -13.41
C ALA A 36 11.26 -14.02 -12.00
N VAL A 37 11.87 -14.65 -10.99
CA VAL A 37 11.46 -14.51 -9.59
C VAL A 37 11.72 -13.09 -9.09
N GLU A 38 12.88 -12.52 -9.39
CA GLU A 38 13.21 -11.12 -9.06
C GLU A 38 12.19 -10.15 -9.66
N PHE A 39 11.83 -10.33 -10.93
CA PHE A 39 10.80 -9.52 -11.59
C PHE A 39 9.42 -9.68 -10.96
N ASP A 40 8.99 -10.90 -10.62
CA ASP A 40 7.70 -11.15 -9.96
C ASP A 40 7.62 -10.48 -8.58
N LEU A 41 8.70 -10.52 -7.80
CA LEU A 41 8.78 -9.82 -6.52
C LEU A 41 8.67 -8.30 -6.68
N MET A 42 9.41 -7.71 -7.63
CA MET A 42 9.33 -6.27 -7.88
C MET A 42 7.96 -5.83 -8.40
N GLN A 43 7.32 -6.67 -9.20
CA GLN A 43 5.96 -6.42 -9.70
C GLN A 43 4.95 -6.38 -8.54
N ARG A 44 5.06 -7.30 -7.57
CA ARG A 44 4.26 -7.31 -6.34
C ARG A 44 4.50 -6.08 -5.48
N GLU A 45 5.76 -5.72 -5.25
CA GLU A 45 6.14 -4.50 -4.53
C GLU A 45 5.56 -3.23 -5.17
N ARG A 46 5.55 -3.15 -6.51
CA ARG A 46 4.92 -2.04 -7.25
C ARG A 46 3.41 -1.97 -7.02
N ASP A 47 2.73 -3.11 -7.08
CA ASP A 47 1.29 -3.17 -6.88
C ASP A 47 0.92 -2.82 -5.42
N SER A 48 1.70 -3.30 -4.46
CA SER A 48 1.63 -2.90 -3.04
C SER A 48 1.89 -1.40 -2.84
N TYR A 49 2.86 -0.82 -3.56
CA TYR A 49 3.15 0.62 -3.51
C TYR A 49 1.94 1.47 -3.91
N TYR A 50 1.27 1.16 -5.01
CA TYR A 50 0.11 1.95 -5.46
C TYR A 50 -1.08 1.86 -4.49
N ILE A 51 -1.31 0.69 -3.89
CA ILE A 51 -2.33 0.51 -2.85
C ILE A 51 -2.02 1.37 -1.63
N GLN A 52 -0.77 1.39 -1.19
CA GLN A 52 -0.34 2.20 -0.06
C GLN A 52 -0.42 3.71 -0.37
N ILE A 53 -0.16 4.13 -1.61
CA ILE A 53 -0.36 5.52 -2.06
C ILE A 53 -1.84 5.90 -2.08
N ALA A 54 -2.72 5.01 -2.55
CA ALA A 54 -4.16 5.25 -2.52
C ALA A 54 -4.65 5.45 -1.08
N LEU A 55 -4.23 4.58 -0.16
CA LEU A 55 -4.52 4.70 1.27
C LEU A 55 -3.99 6.01 1.88
N LEU A 56 -2.75 6.39 1.57
CA LEU A 56 -2.16 7.65 2.03
C LEU A 56 -2.98 8.86 1.57
N ASN A 57 -3.36 8.89 0.28
CA ASN A 57 -4.11 9.98 -0.29
C ASN A 57 -5.53 10.06 0.28
N GLU A 58 -6.18 8.92 0.51
CA GLU A 58 -7.49 8.88 1.16
C GLU A 58 -7.44 9.45 2.58
N LEU A 59 -6.45 9.03 3.39
CA LEU A 59 -6.27 9.53 4.75
C LEU A 59 -6.02 11.05 4.79
N LYS A 60 -5.19 11.57 3.88
CA LYS A 60 -4.96 13.01 3.74
C LYS A 60 -6.25 13.74 3.39
N GLY A 61 -6.95 13.28 2.36
CA GLY A 61 -8.20 13.88 1.92
C GLY A 61 -9.26 13.88 3.02
N ASN A 62 -9.36 12.79 3.78
CA ASN A 62 -10.29 12.69 4.91
C ASN A 62 -9.89 13.60 6.08
N ALA A 63 -8.60 13.73 6.39
CA ALA A 63 -8.12 14.67 7.41
C ALA A 63 -8.44 16.12 7.01
N ASP A 64 -8.24 16.47 5.75
CA ASP A 64 -8.53 17.81 5.21
C ASP A 64 -10.04 18.09 5.18
N ALA A 65 -10.85 17.08 4.85
CA ALA A 65 -12.30 17.18 4.89
C ALA A 65 -12.80 17.41 6.33
N ILE A 66 -12.30 16.63 7.31
CA ILE A 66 -12.62 16.82 8.72
C ILE A 66 -12.27 18.24 9.17
N ASP A 67 -11.08 18.74 8.87
CA ASP A 67 -10.70 20.11 9.25
C ASP A 67 -11.61 21.15 8.61
N SER A 68 -11.98 20.98 7.34
CA SER A 68 -12.94 21.86 6.68
C SER A 68 -14.32 21.84 7.35
N TRP A 69 -14.78 20.68 7.83
CA TRP A 69 -16.05 20.56 8.53
C TRP A 69 -15.99 21.20 9.92
N LEU A 70 -14.85 21.12 10.59
CA LEU A 70 -14.61 21.78 11.88
C LEU A 70 -14.53 23.29 11.73
N ASP A 71 -13.98 23.79 10.64
CA ASP A 71 -14.01 25.21 10.26
C ASP A 71 -15.44 25.69 10.00
N GLU A 72 -16.26 24.88 9.32
CA GLU A 72 -17.70 25.15 9.12
C GLU A 72 -18.43 25.18 10.47
N PHE A 73 -18.21 24.19 11.33
CA PHE A 73 -18.80 24.11 12.67
C PHE A 73 -18.49 25.33 13.56
N ASP A 74 -17.26 25.86 13.48
CA ASP A 74 -16.87 27.04 14.25
C ASP A 74 -17.51 28.34 13.73
N ARG A 75 -17.78 28.42 12.42
CA ARG A 75 -18.26 29.65 11.76
C ARG A 75 -19.78 29.71 11.63
N ASP A 76 -20.47 28.57 11.61
CA ASP A 76 -21.91 28.51 11.43
C ASP A 76 -22.64 28.88 12.73
N GLU A 77 -23.41 29.98 12.69
CA GLU A 77 -24.29 30.38 13.80
C GLU A 77 -25.36 29.32 14.10
N ASN A 78 -25.73 28.51 13.09
CA ASN A 78 -26.65 27.38 13.17
C ASN A 78 -25.90 26.04 13.12
N ARG A 79 -24.67 25.96 13.66
CA ARG A 79 -23.87 24.71 13.69
C ARG A 79 -24.61 23.49 14.23
N ASP A 80 -25.59 23.69 15.11
CA ASP A 80 -26.40 22.61 15.65
C ASP A 80 -27.25 21.94 14.55
N ASP A 81 -27.61 22.65 13.46
CA ASP A 81 -28.35 22.15 12.30
C ASP A 81 -27.49 21.33 11.32
N MET A 82 -26.18 21.20 11.55
CA MET A 82 -25.32 20.33 10.73
C MET A 82 -25.81 18.87 10.71
N HIS A 83 -26.54 18.45 11.75
CA HIS A 83 -27.20 17.14 11.83
C HIS A 83 -28.25 16.90 10.73
N LEU A 84 -28.79 17.95 10.11
CA LEU A 84 -29.76 17.86 9.02
C LEU A 84 -29.10 17.57 7.66
N ARG A 85 -27.77 17.69 7.58
CA ARG A 85 -26.96 17.55 6.36
C ARG A 85 -25.87 16.49 6.51
N LYS A 86 -26.13 15.43 7.30
CA LYS A 86 -25.14 14.39 7.66
C LYS A 86 -24.45 13.74 6.46
N GLU A 87 -25.16 13.59 5.36
CA GLU A 87 -24.67 13.02 4.12
C GLU A 87 -23.48 13.79 3.53
N LYS A 88 -23.35 15.08 3.83
CA LYS A 88 -22.21 15.92 3.42
C LYS A 88 -20.92 15.59 4.19
N TYR A 89 -21.04 15.02 5.38
CA TYR A 89 -19.95 14.86 6.35
C TYR A 89 -19.52 13.39 6.47
N ARG A 90 -19.32 12.74 5.31
CA ARG A 90 -18.93 11.34 5.23
C ARG A 90 -17.48 11.21 4.82
N LEU A 91 -16.74 10.37 5.54
CA LEU A 91 -15.39 10.00 5.15
C LEU A 91 -15.43 9.19 3.84
N ASN A 92 -14.46 9.45 2.97
CA ASN A 92 -14.20 8.59 1.82
C ASN A 92 -13.69 7.23 2.32
N GLN A 93 -14.21 6.15 1.75
CA GLN A 93 -13.84 4.77 2.08
C GLN A 93 -13.44 3.97 0.84
N PHE A 94 -13.05 4.63 -0.25
CA PHE A 94 -12.67 4.01 -1.52
C PHE A 94 -11.68 2.85 -1.36
N PHE A 95 -10.64 3.01 -0.55
CA PHE A 95 -9.67 1.98 -0.24
C PHE A 95 -10.36 0.74 0.37
N TRP A 96 -11.20 0.95 1.39
CA TRP A 96 -11.94 -0.13 2.05
C TRP A 96 -12.94 -0.81 1.12
N ASP A 97 -13.61 -0.06 0.26
CA ASP A 97 -14.56 -0.56 -0.72
C ASP A 97 -13.88 -1.40 -1.82
N THR A 98 -12.59 -1.14 -2.09
CA THR A 98 -11.83 -1.80 -3.17
C THR A 98 -10.89 -2.90 -2.70
N ILE A 99 -10.54 -2.95 -1.41
CA ILE A 99 -9.69 -3.99 -0.81
C ILE A 99 -10.13 -5.42 -1.17
N PRO A 100 -11.42 -5.80 -1.10
CA PRO A 100 -11.84 -7.19 -1.37
C PRO A 100 -11.46 -7.69 -2.76
N GLU A 101 -11.25 -6.78 -3.71
CA GLU A 101 -10.93 -7.07 -5.11
C GLU A 101 -9.42 -7.17 -5.38
N SER A 102 -8.56 -6.92 -4.37
CA SER A 102 -7.11 -6.85 -4.54
C SER A 102 -6.34 -7.82 -3.63
N SER A 103 -5.56 -8.72 -4.24
CA SER A 103 -4.65 -9.61 -3.50
C SER A 103 -3.46 -8.89 -2.88
N ALA A 104 -3.11 -7.71 -3.36
CA ALA A 104 -1.93 -6.98 -2.89
C ALA A 104 -2.14 -6.29 -1.52
N VAL A 105 -3.35 -6.32 -0.96
CA VAL A 105 -3.63 -5.89 0.43
C VAL A 105 -2.92 -6.78 1.44
N PHE A 106 -2.74 -8.08 1.13
CA PHE A 106 -2.00 -9.01 2.00
C PHE A 106 -0.50 -8.69 2.07
N GLU A 107 -0.01 -7.82 1.18
CA GLU A 107 1.38 -7.34 1.18
C GLU A 107 1.55 -6.03 1.96
N VAL A 108 0.45 -5.39 2.39
CA VAL A 108 0.51 -4.22 3.26
C VAL A 108 0.74 -4.69 4.70
N PRO A 109 1.73 -4.14 5.44
CA PRO A 109 1.98 -4.55 6.81
C PRO A 109 0.74 -4.36 7.72
N TYR A 110 0.30 -5.44 8.39
CA TYR A 110 -0.86 -5.45 9.28
C TYR A 110 -0.90 -4.32 10.33
N PRO A 111 0.23 -3.94 11.00
CA PRO A 111 0.23 -2.83 11.95
C PRO A 111 -0.24 -1.50 11.34
N ARG A 112 -0.12 -1.32 10.02
CA ARG A 112 -0.57 -0.13 9.31
C ARG A 112 -2.08 -0.13 9.10
N ILE A 113 -2.63 -1.24 8.63
CA ILE A 113 -4.08 -1.39 8.42
C ILE A 113 -4.83 -1.21 9.75
N GLY A 114 -4.30 -1.74 10.85
CA GLY A 114 -4.88 -1.57 12.18
C GLY A 114 -4.95 -0.11 12.63
N GLN A 115 -3.86 0.66 12.50
CA GLN A 115 -3.84 2.08 12.87
C GLN A 115 -4.79 2.93 12.01
N VAL A 116 -4.90 2.59 10.72
CA VAL A 116 -5.82 3.28 9.81
C VAL A 116 -7.27 2.93 10.18
N SER A 117 -7.59 1.68 10.44
CA SER A 117 -8.91 1.27 10.93
C SER A 117 -9.30 2.01 12.21
N GLU A 118 -8.39 2.08 13.19
CA GLU A 118 -8.62 2.81 14.45
C GLU A 118 -8.88 4.29 14.23
N PHE A 119 -8.17 4.92 13.27
CA PHE A 119 -8.45 6.29 12.86
C PHE A 119 -9.88 6.44 12.31
N TYR A 120 -10.31 5.58 11.38
CA TYR A 120 -11.66 5.63 10.81
C TYR A 120 -12.74 5.44 11.88
N ASP A 121 -12.58 4.44 12.74
CA ASP A 121 -13.54 4.15 13.82
C ASP A 121 -13.67 5.35 14.77
N THR A 122 -12.52 5.91 15.18
CA THR A 122 -12.49 7.05 16.10
C THR A 122 -13.05 8.31 15.44
N ALA A 123 -12.68 8.58 14.19
CA ALA A 123 -13.16 9.73 13.44
C ALA A 123 -14.67 9.64 13.23
N GLN A 124 -15.18 8.49 12.79
CA GLN A 124 -16.61 8.27 12.59
C GLN A 124 -17.38 8.45 13.88
N TYR A 125 -16.92 7.86 14.99
CA TYR A 125 -17.56 8.02 16.29
C TYR A 125 -17.64 9.49 16.74
N GLN A 126 -16.56 10.27 16.56
CA GLN A 126 -16.61 11.69 16.90
C GLN A 126 -17.45 12.51 15.91
N LEU A 127 -17.47 12.18 14.63
CA LEU A 127 -18.35 12.82 13.64
C LEU A 127 -19.82 12.60 13.98
N ASP A 128 -20.20 11.40 14.41
CA ASP A 128 -21.57 11.11 14.83
C ASP A 128 -22.00 11.95 16.03
N ILE A 129 -21.09 12.21 16.97
CA ILE A 129 -21.32 13.12 18.11
C ILE A 129 -21.39 14.57 17.64
N LEU A 130 -20.46 15.02 16.79
CA LEU A 130 -20.44 16.36 16.22
C LEU A 130 -21.75 16.68 15.51
N LEU A 131 -22.27 15.70 14.76
CA LEU A 131 -23.49 15.80 13.97
C LEU A 131 -24.72 15.30 14.73
N SER A 132 -24.66 15.15 16.06
CA SER A 132 -25.81 14.69 16.86
C SER A 132 -26.90 15.76 17.03
N GLY A 133 -26.56 17.04 16.81
CA GLY A 133 -27.40 18.19 17.17
C GLY A 133 -27.36 18.52 18.66
N ASN A 134 -26.47 17.89 19.43
CA ASN A 134 -26.29 18.19 20.85
C ASN A 134 -25.27 19.33 21.04
N PRO A 135 -25.71 20.52 21.50
CA PRO A 135 -24.85 21.70 21.61
C PRO A 135 -23.76 21.58 22.69
N PHE A 136 -23.88 20.62 23.61
CA PHE A 136 -22.92 20.41 24.70
C PHE A 136 -21.83 19.40 24.35
N GLU A 137 -22.16 18.38 23.55
CA GLU A 137 -21.23 17.31 23.18
C GLU A 137 -20.53 17.60 21.85
N ALA A 138 -21.18 18.28 20.91
CA ALA A 138 -20.60 18.61 19.61
C ALA A 138 -19.29 19.42 19.71
N PRO A 139 -19.17 20.46 20.56
CA PRO A 139 -17.89 21.17 20.73
C PRO A 139 -16.77 20.29 21.29
N LYS A 140 -17.09 19.31 22.15
CA LYS A 140 -16.10 18.37 22.70
C LYS A 140 -15.63 17.40 21.61
N ALA A 141 -16.54 16.93 20.77
CA ALA A 141 -16.22 16.10 19.61
C ALA A 141 -15.35 16.86 18.60
N ALA A 142 -15.65 18.13 18.35
CA ALA A 142 -14.84 19.00 17.50
C ALA A 142 -13.38 19.08 17.99
N LEU A 143 -13.17 19.30 19.30
CA LEU A 143 -11.82 19.31 19.89
C LEU A 143 -11.09 17.97 19.74
N LYS A 144 -11.80 16.84 19.92
CA LYS A 144 -11.23 15.51 19.73
C LYS A 144 -10.86 15.23 18.28
N LEU A 145 -11.71 15.63 17.32
CA LEU A 145 -11.41 15.51 15.90
C LEU A 145 -10.19 16.35 15.51
N ARG A 146 -10.05 17.59 16.01
CA ARG A 146 -8.84 18.40 15.79
C ARG A 146 -7.58 17.71 16.32
N ALA A 147 -7.66 17.14 17.52
CA ALA A 147 -6.54 16.41 18.10
C ALA A 147 -6.19 15.17 17.26
N LEU A 148 -7.20 14.43 16.81
CA LEU A 148 -7.05 13.24 15.98
C LEU A 148 -6.41 13.57 14.62
N THR A 149 -6.91 14.57 13.89
CA THR A 149 -6.35 14.96 12.58
C THR A 149 -4.94 15.54 12.73
N LYS A 150 -4.68 16.28 13.80
CA LYS A 150 -3.33 16.77 14.12
C LYS A 150 -2.37 15.61 14.36
N GLN A 151 -2.73 14.65 15.22
CA GLN A 151 -1.89 13.49 15.53
C GLN A 151 -1.65 12.63 14.29
N LEU A 152 -2.69 12.39 13.49
CA LEU A 152 -2.57 11.67 12.21
C LEU A 152 -1.50 12.32 11.32
N ARG A 153 -1.53 13.66 11.16
CA ARG A 153 -0.57 14.40 10.34
C ARG A 153 0.85 14.38 10.90
N THR A 154 1.02 14.67 12.19
CA THR A 154 2.36 14.81 12.77
C THR A 154 3.08 13.48 12.91
N ASP A 155 2.34 12.41 13.23
CA ASP A 155 2.96 11.16 13.65
C ASP A 155 2.85 10.10 12.55
N PHE A 156 1.64 9.86 12.05
CA PHE A 156 1.40 8.73 11.14
C PHE A 156 1.73 9.07 9.69
N LEU A 157 1.13 10.13 9.14
CA LEU A 157 1.27 10.47 7.72
C LEU A 157 2.71 10.80 7.35
N SER A 158 3.43 11.55 8.18
CA SER A 158 4.86 11.85 7.96
C SER A 158 5.71 10.58 7.87
N ARG A 159 5.53 9.63 8.80
CA ARG A 159 6.24 8.34 8.75
C ARG A 159 5.82 7.49 7.55
N PHE A 160 4.54 7.50 7.21
CA PHE A 160 4.01 6.72 6.09
C PHE A 160 4.54 7.25 4.74
N GLU A 161 4.58 8.58 4.56
CA GLU A 161 5.21 9.21 3.39
C GLU A 161 6.68 8.84 3.25
N GLN A 162 7.43 8.89 4.36
CA GLN A 162 8.84 8.54 4.34
C GLN A 162 9.05 7.07 3.95
N GLN A 163 8.26 6.16 4.52
CA GLN A 163 8.31 4.73 4.19
C GLN A 163 7.96 4.47 2.72
N LEU A 164 6.96 5.17 2.18
CA LEU A 164 6.59 5.06 0.77
C LEU A 164 7.67 5.60 -0.16
N SER A 165 8.37 6.68 0.23
CA SER A 165 9.53 7.19 -0.49
C SER A 165 10.69 6.19 -0.49
N ASP A 166 10.91 5.50 0.62
CA ASP A 166 11.92 4.44 0.73
C ASP A 166 11.59 3.26 -0.19
N LEU A 167 10.35 2.77 -0.14
CA LEU A 167 9.86 1.69 -1.00
C LEU A 167 9.96 2.04 -2.48
N ARG A 168 9.58 3.27 -2.86
CA ARG A 168 9.74 3.75 -4.24
C ARG A 168 11.19 3.68 -4.70
N ARG A 169 12.13 4.13 -3.87
CA ARG A 169 13.57 4.09 -4.20
C ARG A 169 14.10 2.67 -4.32
N GLU A 170 13.57 1.73 -3.55
CA GLU A 170 13.93 0.31 -3.64
C GLU A 170 13.47 -0.31 -4.96
N ILE A 171 12.21 -0.10 -5.32
CA ILE A 171 11.63 -0.60 -6.58
C ILE A 171 12.33 0.04 -7.81
N GLU A 172 12.59 1.36 -7.78
CA GLU A 172 13.31 2.05 -8.86
C GLU A 172 14.75 1.53 -9.03
N ARG A 173 15.45 1.21 -7.93
CA ARG A 173 16.79 0.57 -7.97
C ARG A 173 16.74 -0.84 -8.56
N GLY A 174 15.63 -1.54 -8.39
CA GLY A 174 15.36 -2.84 -8.99
C GLY A 174 15.17 -2.79 -10.52
N GLY A 175 15.03 -1.60 -11.10
CA GLY A 175 14.83 -1.41 -12.53
C GLY A 175 13.36 -1.46 -12.97
N VAL A 176 12.43 -1.40 -12.02
CA VAL A 176 10.99 -1.24 -12.29
C VAL A 176 10.60 0.23 -12.10
N SER A 177 10.02 0.85 -13.13
CA SER A 177 9.53 2.24 -13.07
C SER A 177 8.16 2.34 -12.41
N ILE A 178 7.96 3.39 -11.60
CA ILE A 178 6.71 3.65 -10.86
C ILE A 178 6.30 5.12 -10.97
#